data_AF-A0A8I2BGG5-F1
#
_entry.id   AF-A0A8I2BGG5-F1
#
_cell.length_a   1.000
_cell.length_b   1.000
_cell.length_c   1.000
_cell.angle_alpha   90.00
_cell.angle_beta   90.00
_cell.angle_gamma   90.00
#
_symmetry.space_group_name_H-M   'P 1'
#
loop_
_entity.id
_entity.type
_entity.pdbx_description
1 polymer ?
#
loop_
_entity_poly.entity_id
_entity_poly.type
_entity_poly.pdbx_seq_one_letter_code
_entity_poly.pdbx_strand_id
1 'polypeptide(L)'
;MKLYSAMLTTDEDIVKMDVIEYKGGFWLVPEWLVSPDRKYMRPLRAVSLATIEHSQIESGNPAHFVVSMPIDKSVFHGHPVEDLQTAYVIEENPEIVFPNPDVLN
;
A
#
# COMPACT_ATOMS: atom_id res chain seq x y z
N MET A 1 1.78 11.69 -10.41
CA MET A 1 1.62 10.25 -10.12
C MET A 1 0.20 9.98 -9.72
N LYS A 2 -0.34 8.81 -10.08
CA LYS A 2 -1.71 8.42 -9.77
C LYS A 2 -1.72 7.59 -8.48
N LEU A 3 -2.65 7.88 -7.59
CA LEU A 3 -2.99 7.01 -6.47
C LEU A 3 -4.13 6.09 -6.90
N TYR A 4 -3.96 4.81 -6.59
CA TYR A 4 -4.96 3.77 -6.73
C TYR A 4 -5.42 3.36 -5.34
N SER A 5 -6.37 2.43 -5.28
CA SER A 5 -6.90 1.93 -4.02
C SER A 5 -7.13 0.44 -4.08
N ALA A 6 -6.86 -0.25 -2.98
CA ALA A 6 -7.18 -1.65 -2.79
C ALA A 6 -8.18 -1.82 -1.66
N MET A 7 -9.06 -2.81 -1.78
CA MET A 7 -9.76 -3.41 -0.65
C MET A 7 -9.10 -4.75 -0.34
N LEU A 8 -8.86 -5.00 0.94
CA LEU A 8 -8.25 -6.23 1.40
C LEU A 8 -8.82 -6.63 2.76
N THR A 9 -8.79 -7.93 3.02
CA THR A 9 -9.14 -8.51 4.32
C THR A 9 -7.84 -8.70 5.11
N THR A 10 -7.82 -8.26 6.35
CA THR A 10 -6.80 -8.61 7.34
C THR A 10 -7.31 -9.75 8.22
N ASP A 11 -6.48 -10.23 9.13
CA ASP A 11 -6.89 -11.15 10.20
C ASP A 11 -7.93 -10.54 11.17
N GLU A 12 -8.12 -9.22 11.16
CA GLU A 12 -9.04 -8.50 12.06
C GLU A 12 -10.24 -7.87 11.34
N ASP A 13 -10.05 -7.31 10.14
CA ASP A 13 -11.02 -6.43 9.49
C ASP A 13 -10.86 -6.33 7.97
N ILE A 14 -11.82 -5.68 7.30
CA ILE A 14 -11.71 -5.32 5.88
C ILE A 14 -11.25 -3.87 5.81
N VAL A 15 -10.10 -3.62 5.20
CA VAL A 15 -9.50 -2.29 5.10
C VAL A 15 -9.40 -1.83 3.65
N LYS A 16 -9.46 -0.52 3.47
CA LYS A 16 -9.12 0.15 2.22
C LYS A 16 -7.75 0.79 2.37
N MET A 17 -6.88 0.57 1.38
CA MET A 17 -5.51 1.03 1.41
C MET A 17 -5.14 1.71 0.09
N ASP A 18 -4.24 2.68 0.14
CA ASP A 18 -3.70 3.30 -1.07
C ASP A 18 -2.78 2.33 -1.80
N VAL A 19 -2.76 2.44 -3.12
CA VAL A 19 -1.85 1.70 -3.99
C VAL A 19 -1.08 2.66 -4.87
N ILE A 20 0.22 2.45 -4.97
CA ILE A 20 1.13 3.22 -5.82
C ILE A 20 1.75 2.36 -6.91
N GLU A 21 2.10 2.99 -8.01
CA GLU A 21 2.95 2.37 -9.03
C GLU A 21 4.40 2.73 -8.72
N TYR A 22 5.24 1.72 -8.48
CA TYR A 22 6.63 1.88 -8.07
C TYR A 22 7.47 0.71 -8.58
N LYS A 23 8.67 1.00 -9.11
CA LYS A 23 9.56 0.00 -9.73
C LYS A 23 8.87 -0.93 -10.76
N GLY A 24 7.90 -0.39 -11.51
CA GLY A 24 7.17 -1.12 -12.55
C GLY A 24 6.08 -2.08 -12.05
N GLY A 25 5.72 -2.03 -10.76
CA GLY A 25 4.63 -2.81 -10.19
C GLY A 25 3.73 -1.99 -9.29
N PHE A 26 2.66 -2.61 -8.79
CA PHE A 26 1.72 -2.01 -7.85
C PHE A 26 2.06 -2.39 -6.41
N TRP A 27 1.99 -1.42 -5.50
CA TRP A 27 2.37 -1.58 -4.11
C TRP A 27 1.33 -0.97 -3.18
N LEU A 28 0.93 -1.73 -2.17
CA LEU A 28 0.10 -1.27 -1.06
C LEU A 28 0.90 -0.32 -0.18
N VAL A 29 0.28 0.77 0.25
CA VAL A 29 0.87 1.76 1.16
C VAL A 29 0.05 1.83 2.44
N PRO A 30 0.49 1.15 3.52
CA PRO A 30 -0.25 1.16 4.79
C PRO A 30 -0.19 2.50 5.51
N GLU A 31 0.93 3.21 5.36
CA GLU A 31 1.19 4.44 6.09
C GLU A 31 1.99 5.43 5.25
N TRP A 32 1.63 6.70 5.38
CA TRP A 32 2.27 7.83 4.72
C TRP A 32 2.98 8.72 5.74
N LEU A 33 4.27 8.97 5.51
CA LEU A 33 5.02 10.02 6.18
C LEU A 33 4.79 11.36 5.48
N VAL A 34 4.25 12.32 6.20
CA VAL A 34 4.09 13.69 5.72
C VAL A 34 5.34 14.50 6.06
N SER A 35 5.79 15.31 5.11
CA SER A 35 6.93 16.19 5.32
C SER A 35 6.66 17.26 6.39
N PRO A 36 7.70 17.80 7.05
CA PRO A 36 7.51 18.87 8.04
C PRO A 36 6.83 20.13 7.47
N ASP A 37 7.08 20.44 6.20
CA ASP A 37 6.42 21.55 5.49
C ASP A 37 5.05 21.18 4.92
N ARG A 38 4.61 19.94 5.15
CA ARG A 38 3.37 19.29 4.67
C ARG A 38 3.20 19.25 3.16
N LYS A 39 4.17 19.69 2.35
CA LYS A 39 4.01 19.77 0.89
C LYS A 39 4.05 18.42 0.18
N TYR A 40 4.72 17.45 0.78
CA TYR A 40 4.89 16.13 0.20
C TYR A 40 4.65 15.04 1.23
N MET A 41 4.34 13.86 0.72
CA MET A 41 4.19 12.63 1.48
C MET A 41 4.97 11.52 0.80
N ARG A 42 5.47 10.57 1.60
CA ARG A 42 6.12 9.36 1.10
C ARG A 42 5.64 8.15 1.88
N PRO A 43 5.60 6.95 1.30
CA PRO A 43 5.27 5.75 2.06
C PRO A 43 6.30 5.56 3.18
N LEU A 44 5.83 5.24 4.39
CA LEU A 44 6.73 4.68 5.41
C LEU A 44 7.16 3.27 4.99
N ARG A 45 6.21 2.52 4.41
CA ARG A 45 6.36 1.14 3.95
C ARG A 45 5.54 0.94 2.69
N ALA A 46 6.04 0.08 1.80
CA ALA A 46 5.31 -0.40 0.64
C ALA A 46 5.36 -1.92 0.57
N VAL A 47 4.23 -2.57 0.28
CA VAL A 47 4.14 -4.04 0.12
C VAL A 47 3.73 -4.35 -1.31
N SER A 48 4.54 -5.11 -2.04
CA SER A 48 4.29 -5.39 -3.45
C SER A 48 3.09 -6.30 -3.62
N LEU A 49 2.19 -5.93 -4.54
CA LEU A 49 1.10 -6.81 -4.97
C LEU A 49 1.60 -7.96 -5.86
N ALA A 50 2.87 -7.94 -6.30
CA ALA A 50 3.41 -8.99 -7.17
C ALA A 50 3.43 -10.38 -6.52
N THR A 51 3.53 -10.46 -5.19
CA THR A 51 3.52 -11.73 -4.44
C THR A 51 2.18 -12.00 -3.74
N ILE A 52 1.19 -11.13 -3.93
CA ILE A 52 -0.12 -11.22 -3.27
C ILE A 52 -1.16 -11.56 -4.33
N GLU A 53 -2.00 -12.57 -4.06
CA GLU A 53 -3.12 -12.89 -4.94
C GLU A 53 -4.17 -11.76 -4.91
N HIS A 54 -4.33 -11.10 -6.06
CA HIS A 54 -5.24 -9.96 -6.20
C HIS A 54 -5.88 -9.94 -7.59
N SER A 55 -7.03 -9.28 -7.66
CA SER A 55 -7.72 -8.98 -8.93
C SER A 55 -7.77 -7.47 -9.12
N GLN A 56 -7.44 -7.02 -10.32
CA GLN A 56 -7.73 -5.65 -10.74
C GLN A 56 -9.19 -5.58 -11.19
N ILE A 57 -9.92 -4.60 -10.67
CA ILE A 57 -11.35 -4.42 -10.96
C ILE A 57 -11.58 -3.17 -11.81
N GLU A 58 -12.60 -3.21 -12.66
CA GLU A 58 -12.91 -2.12 -13.58
C GLU A 58 -13.33 -0.83 -12.85
N SER A 59 -13.12 0.28 -13.55
CA SER A 59 -13.46 1.63 -13.07
C SER A 59 -14.97 1.75 -12.80
N GLY A 60 -15.32 2.29 -11.62
CA GLY A 60 -16.71 2.42 -11.15
C GLY A 60 -17.00 1.68 -9.84
N ASN A 61 -16.08 0.80 -9.42
CA ASN A 61 -16.10 0.14 -8.11
C ASN A 61 -15.40 0.99 -7.02
N PRO A 62 -15.64 0.71 -5.72
CA PRO A 62 -15.06 1.50 -4.61
C PRO A 62 -13.53 1.40 -4.48
N ALA A 63 -12.90 0.46 -5.19
CA ALA A 63 -11.46 0.25 -5.26
C ALA A 63 -11.01 -0.12 -6.69
N HIS A 64 -9.71 -0.06 -6.94
CA HIS A 64 -9.07 -0.49 -8.18
C HIS A 64 -8.55 -1.94 -8.09
N PHE A 65 -8.29 -2.42 -6.88
CA PHE A 65 -7.79 -3.75 -6.60
C PHE A 65 -8.60 -4.40 -5.48
N VAL A 66 -8.76 -5.73 -5.56
CA VAL A 66 -9.27 -6.56 -4.47
C VAL A 66 -8.24 -7.64 -4.19
N VAL A 67 -7.76 -7.68 -2.95
CA VAL A 67 -6.89 -8.76 -2.48
C VAL A 67 -7.76 -9.92 -2.00
N SER A 68 -7.56 -11.10 -2.58
CA SER A 68 -8.43 -12.26 -2.37
C SER A 68 -8.14 -13.00 -1.06
N MET A 69 -6.88 -12.96 -0.60
CA MET A 69 -6.42 -13.69 0.58
C MET A 69 -6.24 -12.75 1.78
N PRO A 70 -6.63 -13.17 2.99
CA PRO A 70 -6.35 -12.40 4.19
C PRO A 70 -4.84 -12.15 4.35
N ILE A 71 -4.46 -10.91 4.61
CA ILE A 71 -3.08 -10.54 4.91
C ILE A 71 -2.96 -10.28 6.41
N ASP A 72 -2.02 -10.96 7.06
CA ASP A 72 -1.70 -10.71 8.47
C ASP A 72 -1.29 -9.24 8.67
N LYS A 73 -1.93 -8.55 9.62
CA LYS A 73 -1.69 -7.13 9.85
C LYS A 73 -0.24 -6.80 10.21
N SER A 74 0.53 -7.75 10.73
CA SER A 74 1.97 -7.60 11.01
C SER A 74 2.81 -7.31 9.75
N VAL A 75 2.33 -7.70 8.56
CA VAL A 75 2.94 -7.33 7.28
C VAL A 75 2.93 -5.81 7.09
N PHE A 76 1.90 -5.13 7.60
CA PHE A 76 1.74 -3.69 7.49
C PHE A 76 2.40 -2.91 8.61
N HIS A 77 2.53 -3.50 9.80
CA HIS A 77 3.04 -2.82 10.99
C HIS A 77 4.20 -3.62 11.63
N GLY A 78 5.44 -3.11 11.50
CA GLY A 78 6.61 -3.65 12.22
C GLY A 78 7.38 -4.75 11.47
N HIS A 79 8.33 -5.41 12.13
CA HIS A 79 9.11 -6.48 11.49
C HIS A 79 8.22 -7.72 11.37
N PRO A 80 7.90 -8.18 10.14
CA PRO A 80 7.18 -9.43 9.98
C PRO A 80 8.01 -10.55 10.62
N VAL A 81 7.34 -11.54 11.21
CA VAL A 81 7.97 -12.80 11.62
C VAL A 81 8.80 -13.31 10.43
N GLU A 82 10.03 -13.81 10.64
CA GLU A 82 10.98 -14.14 9.57
C GLU A 82 10.35 -14.90 8.40
N ASP A 83 9.43 -15.82 8.69
CA ASP A 83 8.70 -16.61 7.68
C ASP A 83 7.83 -15.75 6.74
N LEU A 84 7.20 -14.69 7.24
CA LEU A 84 6.38 -13.78 6.43
C LEU A 84 7.23 -12.91 5.49
N GLN A 85 8.48 -12.58 5.86
CA GLN A 85 9.37 -11.81 4.98
C GLN A 85 9.72 -12.57 3.69
N THR A 86 9.63 -13.90 3.71
CA THR A 86 9.86 -14.71 2.50
C THR A 86 8.63 -14.77 1.58
N ALA A 87 7.44 -14.53 2.11
CA ALA A 87 6.19 -14.55 1.35
C ALA A 87 5.81 -13.18 0.75
N TYR A 88 6.29 -12.09 1.34
CA TYR A 88 5.97 -10.73 0.93
C TYR A 88 7.21 -9.95 0.49
N VAL A 89 7.11 -9.27 -0.64
CA VAL A 89 8.12 -8.27 -1.03
C VAL A 89 7.75 -6.94 -0.37
N ILE A 90 8.55 -6.53 0.62
CA ILE A 90 8.33 -5.32 1.42
C ILE A 90 9.50 -4.36 1.20
N GLU A 91 9.20 -3.09 1.00
CA GLU A 91 10.19 -2.02 0.95
C GLU A 91 9.91 -0.99 2.04
N GLU A 92 10.89 -0.83 2.94
CA GLU A 92 10.86 0.19 3.98
C GLU A 92 11.42 1.51 3.44
N ASN A 93 10.74 2.62 3.75
CA ASN A 93 11.10 3.96 3.31
C ASN A 93 11.45 4.05 1.81
N PRO A 94 10.56 3.61 0.89
CA PRO A 94 10.83 3.68 -0.54
C PRO A 94 11.13 5.12 -0.97
N GLU A 95 12.11 5.28 -1.88
CA GLU A 95 12.57 6.58 -2.36
C GLU A 95 11.61 7.18 -3.42
N ILE A 96 10.34 7.36 -3.03
CA ILE A 96 9.27 7.89 -3.87
C ILE A 96 8.47 8.93 -3.09
N VAL A 97 8.13 10.05 -3.75
CA VAL A 97 7.42 11.18 -3.13
C VAL A 97 6.18 11.56 -3.92
N PHE A 98 5.14 11.97 -3.20
CA PHE A 98 3.86 12.39 -3.73
C PHE A 98 3.53 13.79 -3.20
N PRO A 99 2.90 14.66 -4.01
CA PRO A 99 2.32 15.91 -3.49
C PRO A 99 1.27 15.59 -2.42
N ASN A 100 1.27 16.33 -1.31
CA ASN A 100 0.23 16.19 -0.31
C ASN A 100 -1.06 16.88 -0.80
N PRO A 101 -2.19 16.16 -0.94
CA PRO A 101 -3.45 16.75 -1.40
C PRO A 101 -3.99 17.84 -0.47
N ASP A 102 -3.66 17.81 0.83
CA ASP A 102 -4.14 18.81 1.80
C ASP A 102 -3.59 20.22 1.57
N VAL A 103 -2.50 20.35 0.81
CA VAL A 103 -1.85 21.65 0.53
C VAL A 103 -2.36 22.27 -0.78
N LEU A 104 -3.12 21.51 -1.58
CA LEU A 104 -3.65 21.96 -2.86
C LEU A 104 -5.10 22.50 -2.76
N ASN A 105 -5.65 22.57 -1.55
CA ASN A 105 -6.99 23.14 -1.25
C ASN A 105 -6.89 24.50 -0.55
#